data_AF-A0A8C4U420-F1
#
_entry.id   AF-A0A8C4U420-F1
#
_cell.length_a   1.000
_cell.length_b   1.000
_cell.length_c   1.000
_cell.angle_alpha   90.00
_cell.angle_beta   90.00
_cell.angle_gamma   90.00
#
_symmetry.space_group_name_H-M   'P 1'
#
loop_
_entity.id
_entity.type
_entity.pdbx_description
1 polymer ?
#
loop_
_entity_poly.entity_id
_entity_poly.type
_entity_poly.pdbx_seq_one_letter_code
_entity_poly.pdbx_strand_id
1 'polypeptide(L)'
;LLNVFPPGLSGQERLSHLRGKSREYDVVRTDRAHPYFGGPEDSNPHLGSLRDLLITFALAHPKISYCQGMSDVAAPLLAVLDDEAQTFLCFSSLMRRLAPRFHPDGRGLSRIFTHLRLLLRRIDPQFWNFLAARGAHDLLFCYRWLLLELKREFAFDDALRVEVGGGRVG
;
A
#
# COMPACT_ATOMS: atom_id res chain seq x y z
N LEU A 1 -3.25 4.65 12.59
CA LEU A 1 -2.43 5.59 11.81
C LEU A 1 -1.17 5.83 12.58
N LEU A 2 0.00 5.65 11.97
CA LEU A 2 1.27 5.83 12.68
C LEU A 2 1.49 7.30 13.09
N ASN A 3 0.79 8.23 12.41
CA ASN A 3 0.88 9.67 12.69
C ASN A 3 -0.50 10.32 12.91
N VAL A 4 -1.11 10.03 14.06
CA VAL A 4 -2.01 11.00 14.70
C VAL A 4 -1.11 12.00 15.44
N PHE A 5 -1.10 13.25 14.98
CA PHE A 5 -0.29 14.30 15.62
C PHE A 5 -0.96 14.78 16.91
N PRO A 6 -0.21 15.00 17.99
CA PRO A 6 -0.68 15.82 19.10
C PRO A 6 -1.23 17.16 18.58
N PRO A 7 -2.36 17.64 19.11
CA PRO A 7 -2.87 18.97 18.76
C PRO A 7 -1.84 20.05 19.15
N GLY A 8 -1.71 21.10 18.34
CA GLY A 8 -0.84 22.24 18.63
C GLY A 8 0.59 22.17 18.09
N LEU A 9 1.02 21.04 17.48
CA LEU A 9 2.35 20.98 16.84
C LEU A 9 2.43 21.85 15.59
N SER A 10 3.51 22.63 15.49
CA SER A 10 3.96 23.35 14.30
C SER A 10 4.39 22.40 13.17
N GLY A 11 4.56 22.93 11.96
CA GLY A 11 4.99 22.13 10.81
C GLY A 11 6.35 21.46 11.00
N GLN A 12 7.32 22.17 11.59
CA GLN A 12 8.65 21.62 11.88
C GLN A 12 8.61 20.53 12.94
N GLU A 13 7.82 20.69 13.99
CA GLU A 13 7.68 19.67 15.04
C GLU A 13 7.03 18.39 14.49
N ARG A 14 6.04 18.53 13.60
CA ARG A 14 5.45 17.38 12.90
C ARG A 14 6.49 16.67 12.03
N LEU A 15 7.27 17.41 11.26
CA LEU A 15 8.36 16.87 10.43
C LEU A 15 9.37 16.08 11.27
N SER A 16 9.86 16.66 12.37
CA SER A 16 10.77 15.99 13.29
C SER A 16 10.17 14.73 13.91
N HIS A 17 8.90 14.79 14.32
CA HIS A 17 8.16 13.63 14.84
C HIS A 17 8.06 12.50 13.82
N LEU A 18 7.76 12.83 12.55
CA LEU A 18 7.70 11.84 11.47
C LEU A 18 9.06 11.23 11.14
N ARG A 19 10.12 12.05 11.09
CA ARG A 19 11.48 11.57 10.84
C ARG A 19 11.96 10.63 11.95
N GLY A 20 11.61 10.91 13.20
CA GLY A 20 11.88 10.01 14.33
C GLY A 20 11.20 8.64 14.19
N LYS A 21 10.02 8.60 13.56
CA LYS A 21 9.28 7.38 13.26
C LYS A 21 9.62 6.76 11.90
N SER A 22 10.64 7.27 11.20
CA SER A 22 10.96 6.84 9.82
C SER A 22 11.19 5.33 9.65
N ARG A 23 11.60 4.64 10.72
CA ARG A 23 11.76 3.17 10.74
C ARG A 23 10.44 2.41 10.67
N GLU A 24 9.32 3.05 11.00
CA GLU A 24 7.96 2.47 10.97
C GLU A 24 7.35 2.49 9.55
N TYR A 25 8.03 3.09 8.56
CA TYR A 25 7.51 3.26 7.19
C TYR A 25 7.75 2.05 6.27
N ASP A 26 8.20 0.92 6.81
CA ASP A 26 8.47 -0.35 6.09
C ASP A 26 9.40 -0.24 4.86
N VAL A 27 10.02 0.91 4.62
CA VAL A 27 10.89 1.19 3.47
C VAL A 27 12.02 0.18 3.36
N VAL A 28 12.62 -0.17 4.50
CA VAL A 28 13.74 -1.12 4.62
C VAL A 28 13.36 -2.54 4.19
N ARG A 29 12.08 -2.89 4.30
CA ARG A 29 11.55 -4.21 3.93
C ARG A 29 10.98 -4.24 2.52
N THR A 30 10.87 -3.10 1.85
CA THR A 30 10.18 -2.99 0.58
C THR A 30 11.09 -3.45 -0.55
N ASP A 31 10.69 -4.54 -1.22
CA ASP A 31 11.20 -5.03 -2.50
C ASP A 31 12.74 -5.04 -2.67
N ARG A 32 13.45 -5.45 -1.62
CA ARG A 32 14.93 -5.53 -1.59
C ARG A 32 15.53 -6.52 -2.60
N ALA A 33 14.71 -7.41 -3.16
CA ALA A 33 15.07 -8.28 -4.28
C ALA A 33 15.11 -7.54 -5.62
N HIS A 34 14.43 -6.39 -5.74
CA HIS A 34 14.46 -5.56 -6.93
C HIS A 34 15.77 -4.76 -6.98
N PRO A 35 16.53 -4.76 -8.09
CA PRO A 35 17.84 -4.09 -8.16
C PRO A 35 17.81 -2.61 -7.75
N TYR A 36 16.76 -1.89 -8.13
CA TYR A 36 16.53 -0.48 -7.78
C TYR A 36 16.54 -0.24 -6.26
N PHE A 37 15.97 -1.15 -5.47
CA PHE A 37 15.95 -1.09 -4.02
C PHE A 37 16.95 -2.06 -3.38
N GLY A 38 17.90 -2.61 -4.13
CA GLY A 38 18.90 -3.56 -3.63
C GLY A 38 20.06 -2.90 -2.87
N GLY A 39 21.07 -3.68 -2.48
CA GLY A 39 22.30 -3.16 -1.85
C GLY A 39 22.15 -2.72 -0.39
N PRO A 40 23.22 -2.29 0.29
CA PRO A 40 23.19 -1.93 1.71
C PRO A 40 22.23 -0.75 2.00
N GLU A 41 21.45 -0.84 3.09
CA GLU A 41 20.40 0.13 3.44
C GLU A 41 20.92 1.56 3.52
N ASP A 42 22.05 1.76 4.21
CA ASP A 42 22.64 3.08 4.45
C ASP A 42 23.26 3.71 3.19
N SER A 43 23.35 2.95 2.08
CA SER A 43 23.99 3.39 0.85
C SER A 43 23.05 3.54 -0.34
N ASN A 44 21.80 3.05 -0.25
CA ASN A 44 20.87 3.10 -1.38
C ASN A 44 20.06 4.42 -1.36
N PRO A 45 20.29 5.36 -2.29
CA PRO A 45 19.57 6.64 -2.33
C PRO A 45 18.07 6.47 -2.61
N HIS A 46 17.65 5.44 -3.34
CA HIS A 46 16.24 5.17 -3.67
C HIS A 46 15.41 4.79 -2.44
N LEU A 47 16.04 4.17 -1.42
CA LEU A 47 15.39 3.97 -0.12
C LEU A 47 15.23 5.30 0.64
N GLY A 48 16.15 6.25 0.46
CA GLY A 48 16.02 7.62 0.93
C GLY A 48 14.80 8.31 0.30
N SER A 49 14.73 8.33 -1.03
CA SER A 49 13.62 8.94 -1.78
C SER A 49 12.27 8.29 -1.46
N LEU A 50 12.19 6.96 -1.34
CA LEU A 50 10.94 6.28 -0.97
C LEU A 50 10.47 6.73 0.42
N ARG A 51 11.39 6.89 1.37
CA ARG A 51 11.09 7.36 2.73
C ARG A 51 10.65 8.82 2.74
N ASP A 52 11.37 9.71 2.07
CA ASP A 52 11.03 11.14 2.02
C ASP A 52 9.70 11.37 1.31
N LEU A 53 9.39 10.60 0.26
CA LEU A 53 8.09 10.59 -0.40
C LEU A 53 6.95 10.22 0.55
N LEU A 54 7.09 9.13 1.32
CA LEU A 54 6.05 8.67 2.25
C LEU A 54 5.86 9.64 3.43
N ILE A 55 6.94 10.24 3.94
CA ILE A 55 6.88 11.29 4.96
C ILE A 55 6.15 12.52 4.41
N THR A 56 6.49 12.96 3.20
CA THR A 56 5.86 14.09 2.54
C THR A 56 4.36 13.85 2.33
N PHE A 57 3.97 12.63 1.92
CA PHE A 57 2.57 12.25 1.81
C PHE A 57 1.84 12.31 3.15
N ALA A 58 2.43 11.77 4.21
CA ALA A 58 1.82 11.79 5.54
C ALA A 58 1.60 13.22 6.07
N LEU A 59 2.52 14.15 5.77
CA LEU A 59 2.38 15.57 6.11
C LEU A 59 1.29 16.26 5.29
N ALA A 60 1.27 16.02 3.98
CA ALA A 60 0.31 16.64 3.06
C ALA A 60 -1.12 16.12 3.27
N HIS A 61 -1.27 14.88 3.72
CA HIS A 61 -2.56 14.20 3.86
C HIS A 61 -2.80 13.67 5.28
N PRO A 62 -2.85 14.51 6.33
CA PRO A 62 -2.86 14.08 7.73
C PRO A 62 -4.07 13.21 8.12
N LYS A 63 -5.20 13.32 7.40
CA LYS A 63 -6.39 12.48 7.62
C LYS A 63 -6.16 11.01 7.24
N ILE A 64 -5.35 10.79 6.20
CA ILE A 64 -4.97 9.44 5.73
C ILE A 64 -3.68 9.02 6.42
N SER A 65 -2.71 9.94 6.52
CA SER A 65 -1.38 9.72 7.09
C SER A 65 -0.65 8.54 6.43
N TYR A 66 0.37 8.00 7.09
CA TYR A 66 1.00 6.75 6.68
C TYR A 66 0.36 5.54 7.36
N CYS A 67 0.14 4.51 6.56
CA CYS A 67 -0.25 3.17 6.99
C CYS A 67 0.71 2.14 6.40
N GLN A 68 1.03 1.13 7.19
CA GLN A 68 1.77 -0.05 6.75
C GLN A 68 1.16 -0.62 5.46
N GLY A 69 2.04 -0.94 4.50
CA GLY A 69 1.68 -1.39 3.15
C GLY A 69 1.56 -0.27 2.11
N MET A 70 1.61 1.01 2.49
CA MET A 70 1.68 2.11 1.52
C MET A 70 3.02 2.15 0.78
N SER A 71 4.11 1.68 1.40
CA SER A 71 5.41 1.55 0.74
C SER A 71 5.36 0.58 -0.45
N ASP A 72 4.59 -0.51 -0.35
CA ASP A 72 4.36 -1.47 -1.44
C ASP A 72 3.62 -0.86 -2.65
N VAL A 73 2.92 0.26 -2.44
CA VAL A 73 2.26 1.01 -3.52
C VAL A 73 3.23 2.05 -4.12
N ALA A 74 4.00 2.74 -3.28
CA ALA A 74 4.89 3.81 -3.71
C ALA A 74 6.17 3.30 -4.39
N ALA A 75 6.74 2.20 -3.92
CA ALA A 75 7.99 1.63 -4.46
C ALA A 75 7.95 1.33 -5.96
N PRO A 76 6.94 0.61 -6.51
CA PRO A 76 6.90 0.35 -7.95
C PRO A 76 6.71 1.63 -8.77
N LEU A 77 5.98 2.63 -8.27
CA LEU A 77 5.87 3.92 -8.96
C LEU A 77 7.22 4.63 -9.02
N LEU A 78 7.97 4.63 -7.91
CA LEU A 78 9.29 5.26 -7.84
C LEU A 78 10.28 4.57 -8.77
N ALA A 79 10.30 3.23 -8.78
CA ALA A 79 11.20 2.46 -9.63
C ALA A 79 10.95 2.67 -11.13
N VAL A 80 9.70 2.95 -11.53
CA VAL A 80 9.33 3.17 -12.94
C VAL A 80 9.53 4.61 -13.38
N LEU A 81 9.17 5.58 -12.52
CA LEU A 81 9.25 7.00 -12.86
C LEU A 81 10.64 7.56 -12.66
N ASP A 82 11.41 7.01 -11.71
CA ASP A 82 12.73 7.47 -11.28
C ASP A 82 12.80 8.98 -10.98
N ASP A 83 11.66 9.55 -10.56
CA ASP A 83 11.51 10.96 -10.20
C ASP A 83 10.59 11.08 -8.98
N GLU A 84 11.10 11.61 -7.88
CA GLU A 84 10.38 11.68 -6.60
C GLU A 84 9.13 12.56 -6.68
N ALA A 85 9.17 13.68 -7.41
CA ALA A 85 8.06 14.61 -7.51
C ALA A 85 6.91 14.05 -8.35
N GLN A 86 7.23 13.45 -9.50
CA GLN A 86 6.24 12.76 -10.33
C GLN A 86 5.64 11.57 -9.58
N THR A 87 6.49 10.79 -8.90
CA THR A 87 6.03 9.67 -8.07
C THR A 87 5.08 10.15 -6.97
N PHE A 88 5.40 11.25 -6.29
CA PHE A 88 4.53 11.83 -5.27
C PHE A 88 3.14 12.20 -5.83
N LEU A 89 3.08 12.82 -7.01
CA LEU A 89 1.81 13.20 -7.64
C LEU A 89 0.99 11.97 -8.03
N CYS A 90 1.62 10.97 -8.67
CA CYS A 90 0.99 9.71 -9.04
C CYS A 90 0.48 8.94 -7.81
N PHE A 91 1.34 8.80 -6.80
CA PHE A 91 1.02 8.14 -5.54
C PHE A 91 -0.15 8.85 -4.83
N SER A 92 -0.11 10.17 -4.71
CA SER A 92 -1.17 10.95 -4.08
C SER A 92 -2.51 10.78 -4.80
N SER A 93 -2.49 10.77 -6.14
CA SER A 93 -3.69 10.52 -6.95
C SER A 93 -4.25 9.12 -6.72
N LEU A 94 -3.38 8.10 -6.73
CA LEU A 94 -3.76 6.70 -6.50
C LEU A 94 -4.32 6.49 -5.09
N MET A 95 -3.71 7.14 -4.09
CA MET A 95 -4.15 7.06 -2.71
C MET A 95 -5.54 7.66 -2.47
N ARG A 96 -6.01 8.62 -3.29
CA ARG A 96 -7.42 9.06 -3.21
C ARG A 96 -8.41 7.91 -3.45
N ARG A 97 -8.04 6.94 -4.31
CA ARG A 97 -8.85 5.75 -4.62
C ARG A 97 -8.65 4.65 -3.59
N LEU A 98 -7.40 4.41 -3.15
CA LEU A 98 -7.06 3.32 -2.24
C LEU A 98 -7.27 3.64 -0.74
N ALA A 99 -7.39 4.92 -0.37
CA ALA A 99 -7.50 5.37 1.03
C ALA A 99 -8.50 4.58 1.90
N PRO A 100 -9.71 4.19 1.42
CA PRO A 100 -10.63 3.40 2.25
C PRO A 100 -10.06 2.06 2.74
N ARG A 101 -9.10 1.47 2.02
CA ARG A 101 -8.48 0.18 2.36
C ARG A 101 -7.39 0.30 3.40
N PHE A 102 -6.72 1.45 3.42
CA PHE A 102 -5.70 1.80 4.41
C PHE A 102 -6.29 2.49 5.63
N HIS A 103 -7.62 2.62 5.71
CA HIS A 103 -8.24 3.28 6.85
C HIS A 103 -7.96 2.49 8.14
N PRO A 104 -7.56 3.14 9.25
CA PRO A 104 -7.06 2.50 10.47
C PRO A 104 -8.09 1.61 11.19
N ASP A 105 -9.38 1.79 10.92
CA ASP A 105 -10.43 0.92 11.46
C ASP A 105 -10.56 -0.43 10.72
N GLY A 106 -9.81 -0.61 9.61
CA GLY A 106 -9.84 -1.82 8.79
C GLY A 106 -11.18 -2.10 8.09
N ARG A 107 -12.17 -1.21 8.17
CA ARG A 107 -13.54 -1.49 7.68
C ARG A 107 -13.61 -1.66 6.18
N GLY A 108 -12.86 -0.84 5.43
CA GLY A 108 -12.82 -0.94 3.97
C GLY A 108 -12.32 -2.31 3.51
N LEU A 109 -11.18 -2.75 4.04
CA LEU A 109 -10.60 -4.05 3.69
C LEU A 109 -11.45 -5.22 4.22
N SER A 110 -12.00 -5.11 5.43
CA SER A 110 -12.91 -6.11 6.01
C SER A 110 -14.15 -6.35 5.17
N ARG A 111 -14.69 -5.30 4.53
CA ARG A 111 -15.83 -5.43 3.60
C ARG A 111 -15.44 -6.23 2.35
N ILE A 112 -14.26 -5.97 1.78
CA ILE A 112 -13.75 -6.71 0.61
C ILE A 112 -13.55 -8.19 0.97
N PHE A 113 -12.94 -8.49 2.12
CA PHE A 113 -12.81 -9.86 2.62
C PHE A 113 -14.16 -10.56 2.80
N THR A 114 -15.15 -9.85 3.33
CA THR A 114 -16.50 -10.40 3.49
C THR A 114 -17.12 -10.78 2.15
N HIS A 115 -17.03 -9.90 1.15
CA HIS A 115 -17.51 -10.21 -0.19
C HIS A 115 -16.74 -11.38 -0.82
N LEU A 116 -15.41 -11.42 -0.70
CA LEU A 116 -14.60 -12.51 -1.24
C LEU A 116 -14.98 -13.87 -0.64
N ARG A 117 -15.18 -13.94 0.68
CA ARG A 117 -15.63 -15.16 1.36
C ARG A 117 -17.01 -15.61 0.87
N LEU A 118 -17.95 -14.66 0.70
CA LEU A 118 -19.29 -14.96 0.19
C LEU A 118 -19.25 -15.47 -1.26
N LEU A 119 -18.42 -14.87 -2.11
CA LEU A 119 -18.22 -15.30 -3.49
C LEU A 119 -17.60 -16.70 -3.56
N LEU A 120 -16.54 -16.95 -2.78
CA LEU A 120 -15.87 -18.25 -2.77
C LEU A 120 -16.81 -19.37 -2.32
N ARG A 121 -17.58 -19.13 -1.26
CA ARG A 121 -18.62 -20.07 -0.78
C ARG A 121 -19.65 -20.42 -1.84
N ARG A 122 -19.97 -19.48 -2.74
CA ARG A 122 -20.98 -19.66 -3.77
C ARG A 122 -20.43 -20.28 -5.05
N ILE A 123 -19.24 -19.88 -5.46
CA ILE A 123 -18.62 -20.30 -6.73
C ILE A 123 -17.95 -21.67 -6.58
N ASP A 124 -17.25 -21.90 -5.47
CA ASP A 124 -16.55 -23.16 -5.21
C ASP A 124 -16.72 -23.59 -3.73
N PRO A 125 -17.87 -24.21 -3.40
CA PRO A 125 -18.14 -24.70 -2.04
C PRO A 125 -17.15 -25.77 -1.58
N GLN A 126 -16.61 -26.58 -2.51
CA GLN A 126 -15.67 -27.64 -2.19
C GLN A 126 -14.34 -27.06 -1.70
N PHE A 127 -13.81 -26.08 -2.43
CA PHE A 127 -12.60 -25.37 -2.02
C PHE A 127 -12.80 -24.55 -0.75
N TRP A 128 -13.96 -23.89 -0.59
CA TRP A 128 -14.30 -23.23 0.66
C TRP A 128 -14.24 -24.20 1.86
N ASN A 129 -14.87 -25.36 1.75
CA ASN A 129 -14.87 -26.37 2.82
C ASN A 129 -13.46 -26.89 3.11
N PHE A 130 -12.63 -27.06 2.08
CA PHE A 130 -11.22 -27.43 2.22
C PHE A 130 -10.43 -26.40 3.05
N LEU A 131 -10.64 -25.10 2.78
CA LEU A 131 -10.02 -24.00 3.53
C LEU A 131 -10.56 -23.90 4.96
N ALA A 132 -11.88 -24.07 5.13
CA ALA A 132 -12.54 -24.04 6.42
C ALA A 132 -12.01 -25.14 7.36
N ALA A 133 -11.86 -26.36 6.84
CA ALA A 133 -11.30 -27.49 7.59
C ALA A 133 -9.83 -27.27 8.02
N ARG A 134 -9.12 -26.34 7.38
CA ARG A 134 -7.72 -25.97 7.68
C ARG A 134 -7.59 -24.66 8.44
N GLY A 135 -8.69 -24.02 8.82
CA GLY A 135 -8.67 -22.71 9.48
C GLY A 135 -8.26 -21.55 8.57
N ALA A 136 -8.17 -21.73 7.25
CA ALA A 136 -7.70 -20.73 6.29
C ALA A 136 -8.85 -19.98 5.58
N HIS A 137 -10.08 -20.06 6.10
CA HIS A 137 -11.28 -19.48 5.49
C HIS A 137 -11.47 -17.97 5.79
N ASP A 138 -10.60 -17.40 6.62
CA ASP A 138 -10.44 -15.95 6.76
C ASP A 138 -9.80 -15.30 5.53
N LEU A 139 -9.15 -16.12 4.70
CA LEU A 139 -8.45 -15.74 3.47
C LEU A 139 -7.30 -14.77 3.69
N LEU A 140 -6.69 -14.70 4.89
CA LEU A 140 -5.64 -13.71 5.19
C LEU A 140 -4.43 -13.79 4.23
N PHE A 141 -4.21 -14.93 3.56
CA PHE A 141 -3.23 -15.05 2.48
C PHE A 141 -3.52 -14.13 1.28
N CYS A 142 -4.77 -13.70 1.08
CA CYS A 142 -5.19 -12.72 0.08
C CYS A 142 -5.02 -11.26 0.56
N TYR A 143 -4.53 -10.99 1.76
CA TYR A 143 -4.46 -9.63 2.30
C TYR A 143 -3.71 -8.67 1.37
N ARG A 144 -2.51 -9.04 0.94
CA ARG A 144 -1.69 -8.24 0.02
C ARG A 144 -2.39 -8.03 -1.31
N TRP A 145 -3.09 -9.04 -1.81
CA TRP A 145 -3.84 -9.00 -3.06
C TRP A 145 -4.96 -7.96 -3.01
N LEU A 146 -5.76 -7.98 -1.95
CA LEU A 146 -6.88 -7.06 -1.79
C LEU A 146 -6.43 -5.65 -1.45
N LEU A 147 -5.36 -5.52 -0.66
CA LEU A 147 -4.78 -4.23 -0.33
C LEU A 147 -4.25 -3.51 -1.58
N LEU A 148 -3.57 -4.26 -2.46
CA LEU A 148 -2.85 -3.72 -3.62
C LEU A 148 -3.55 -3.94 -4.97
N GLU A 149 -4.82 -4.34 -5.00
CA GLU A 149 -5.54 -4.68 -6.26
C GLU A 149 -4.81 -5.71 -7.13
N LEU A 150 -4.21 -6.73 -6.51
CA LEU A 150 -3.43 -7.77 -7.19
C LEU A 150 -2.22 -7.26 -7.97
N LYS A 151 -1.85 -5.97 -7.88
CA LYS A 151 -0.77 -5.38 -8.70
C LYS A 151 0.58 -6.08 -8.55
N ARG A 152 0.84 -6.71 -7.39
CA ARG A 152 2.06 -7.48 -7.13
C ARG A 152 2.05 -8.90 -7.68
N GLU A 153 0.92 -9.36 -8.19
CA GLU A 153 0.73 -10.72 -8.73
C GLU A 153 0.81 -10.73 -10.27
N PHE A 154 0.94 -9.57 -10.91
CA PHE A 154 1.06 -9.41 -12.35
C PHE A 154 2.39 -8.73 -12.70
N ALA A 155 2.94 -9.05 -13.88
CA ALA A 155 4.02 -8.26 -14.46
C ALA A 155 3.54 -6.81 -14.68
N PHE A 156 4.46 -5.84 -14.67
CA PHE A 156 4.12 -4.41 -14.71
C PHE A 156 3.17 -4.04 -15.87
N ASP A 157 3.43 -4.57 -17.07
CA ASP A 157 2.61 -4.33 -18.26
C ASP A 157 1.18 -4.89 -18.14
N ASP A 158 1.00 -6.00 -17.41
CA ASP A 158 -0.30 -6.61 -17.18
C ASP A 158 -1.05 -5.93 -16.03
N ALA A 159 -0.33 -5.45 -15.01
CA ALA A 159 -0.92 -4.67 -13.92
C ALA A 159 -1.57 -3.37 -14.43
N LEU A 160 -0.99 -2.73 -15.46
CA LEU A 160 -1.57 -1.54 -16.11
C LEU A 160 -2.88 -1.86 -16.85
N ARG A 161 -3.02 -3.05 -17.44
CA ARG A 161 -4.26 -3.46 -18.13
C ARG A 161 -5.41 -3.71 -17.18
N VAL A 162 -5.12 -4.21 -15.98
CA VAL A 162 -6.14 -4.45 -14.93
C VAL A 162 -6.79 -3.14 -14.45
N GLU A 163 -6.09 -1.99 -14.52
CA GLU A 163 -6.65 -0.69 -14.12
C GLU A 163 -7.61 -0.08 -15.16
N VAL A 164 -7.46 -0.42 -16.45
CA VAL A 164 -8.24 0.18 -17.55
C VAL A 164 -9.56 -0.57 -17.83
N GLY A 165 -9.71 -1.81 -17.34
CA GLY A 165 -10.88 -2.66 -17.59
C GLY A 165 -12.21 -2.24 -16.95
N GLY A 166 -12.26 -1.12 -16.21
CA GLY A 166 -13.48 -0.61 -15.57
C GLY A 166 -14.23 0.47 -16.36
N GLY A 167 -13.72 0.92 -17.50
CA GLY A 167 -14.24 2.08 -18.22
C GLY A 167 -14.72 1.79 -19.64
N ARG A 168 -16.04 1.62 -19.78
CA ARG A 168 -16.86 1.69 -21.01
C ARG A 168 -16.81 0.47 -21.95
N VAL A 169 -17.86 -0.34 -21.84
CA VAL A 169 -18.56 -0.85 -23.03
C VAL A 169 -19.91 -0.14 -23.05
N GLY A 170 -20.09 0.72 -24.04
CA GLY A 170 -21.30 1.46 -24.35
C GLY A 170 -21.19 1.95 -25.78
#